data_AF-A0A3D1I1E7-F1
#
_entry.id   AF-A0A3D1I1E7-F1
#
_cell.length_a   1.000
_cell.length_b   1.000
_cell.length_c   1.000
_cell.angle_alpha   90.00
_cell.angle_beta   90.00
_cell.angle_gamma   90.00
#
_symmetry.space_group_name_H-M   'P 1'
#
loop_
_entity.id
_entity.type
_entity.pdbx_description
1 polymer ?
#
loop_
_entity_poly.entity_id
_entity_poly.type
_entity_poly.pdbx_seq_one_letter_code
_entity_poly.pdbx_strand_id
1 'polypeptide(L)'
;PCDIKIYTDSQYVANAFLKGWIWNWKKNGWKKSDKKPVLNPELWERLLKALSKHEYEFIWVKGHAGHPENERCDRLAVAQSEKYAKK
;
A
#
# COMPACT_ATOMS: atom_id res chain seq x y z
N PRO A 1 20.09 3.82 2.42
CA PRO A 1 19.42 3.85 1.10
C PRO A 1 19.58 2.45 0.50
N CYS A 2 18.51 1.86 -0.04
CA CYS A 2 18.52 0.50 -0.60
C CYS A 2 17.53 0.40 -1.75
N ASP A 3 17.71 -0.59 -2.61
CA ASP A 3 16.79 -0.92 -3.70
C ASP A 3 15.77 -1.95 -3.20
N ILE A 4 14.49 -1.63 -3.35
CA ILE A 4 13.40 -2.40 -2.74
C ILE A 4 12.38 -2.80 -3.80
N LYS A 5 12.04 -4.09 -3.83
CA LYS A 5 10.86 -4.58 -4.56
C LYS A 5 9.74 -4.86 -3.56
N ILE A 6 8.63 -4.14 -3.70
CA ILE A 6 7.48 -4.21 -2.81
C ILE A 6 6.37 -4.98 -3.53
N TYR A 7 6.15 -6.22 -3.11
CA TYR A 7 5.08 -7.07 -3.61
C TYR A 7 3.82 -6.85 -2.77
N THR A 8 2.69 -6.62 -3.42
CA THR A 8 1.40 -6.46 -2.73
C THR A 8 0.25 -6.93 -3.61
N ASP A 9 -0.74 -7.58 -3.01
CA ASP A 9 -2.02 -7.90 -3.64
C ASP A 9 -3.07 -6.79 -3.53
N SER A 10 -2.79 -5.78 -2.68
CA SER A 10 -3.66 -4.62 -2.53
C SER A 10 -3.65 -3.79 -3.81
N GLN A 11 -4.73 -3.92 -4.59
CA GLN A 11 -4.94 -3.09 -5.78
C GLN A 11 -4.97 -1.60 -5.42
N TYR A 12 -5.45 -1.23 -4.23
CA TYR A 12 -5.47 0.16 -3.81
C TYR A 12 -4.04 0.71 -3.66
N VAL A 13 -3.17 -0.03 -2.97
CA VAL A 13 -1.76 0.36 -2.79
C VAL A 13 -1.01 0.33 -4.12
N ALA A 14 -1.10 -0.78 -4.84
CA ALA A 14 -0.39 -0.96 -6.11
C ALA A 14 -0.78 0.10 -7.14
N ASN A 15 -2.07 0.34 -7.35
CA ASN A 15 -2.52 1.35 -8.32
C ASN A 15 -2.11 2.77 -7.93
N ALA A 16 -1.99 3.07 -6.63
CA ALA A 16 -1.54 4.40 -6.21
C ALA A 16 -0.16 4.75 -6.76
N PHE A 17 0.74 3.77 -6.84
CA PHE A 17 2.08 3.92 -7.42
C PHE A 17 2.10 3.63 -8.92
N LEU A 18 1.58 2.48 -9.35
CA LEU A 18 1.63 2.02 -10.75
C LEU A 18 0.86 2.94 -11.71
N LYS A 19 -0.25 3.53 -11.26
CA LYS A 19 -1.05 4.49 -12.03
C LYS A 19 -0.75 5.94 -11.65
N GLY A 20 0.22 6.17 -10.76
CA GLY A 20 0.64 7.51 -10.34
C GLY A 20 -0.40 8.33 -9.57
N TRP A 21 -1.44 7.71 -9.00
CA TRP A 21 -2.46 8.44 -8.23
C TRP A 21 -1.86 9.18 -7.03
N ILE A 22 -0.86 8.57 -6.39
CA ILE A 22 -0.21 9.11 -5.19
C ILE A 22 0.37 10.52 -5.41
N TRP A 23 0.90 10.77 -6.61
CA TRP A 23 1.49 12.07 -6.97
C TRP A 23 0.41 13.13 -7.17
N ASN A 24 -0.68 12.77 -7.83
CA ASN A 24 -1.84 13.65 -8.02
C ASN A 24 -2.53 13.95 -6.68
N TRP A 25 -2.69 12.96 -5.82
CA TRP A 25 -3.23 13.13 -4.48
C TRP A 25 -2.38 14.09 -3.66
N LYS A 26 -1.06 13.87 -3.61
CA LYS A 26 -0.13 14.76 -2.88
C LYS A 26 -0.18 16.19 -3.40
N LYS A 27 -0.21 16.38 -4.73
CA LYS A 27 -0.32 17.70 -5.36
C LYS A 27 -1.64 18.40 -5.01
N ASN A 28 -2.73 17.65 -4.90
CA ASN A 28 -4.08 18.18 -4.64
C ASN A 28 -4.44 18.21 -3.15
N GLY A 29 -3.46 18.13 -2.24
CA GLY A 29 -3.70 18.16 -0.79
C GLY A 29 -4.49 16.96 -0.31
N TRP A 30 -4.14 15.76 -0.79
CA TRP A 30 -4.75 14.47 -0.46
C TRP A 30 -6.23 14.35 -0.82
N LYS A 31 -6.59 14.89 -1.98
CA LYS A 31 -7.93 14.79 -2.56
C LYS A 31 -7.91 13.98 -3.85
N LYS A 32 -8.94 13.17 -4.03
CA LYS A 32 -9.22 12.45 -5.27
C LYS A 32 -9.78 13.41 -6.34
N SER A 33 -9.93 12.92 -7.58
CA SER A 33 -10.52 13.67 -8.69
C SER A 33 -11.97 14.12 -8.43
N ASP A 34 -12.72 13.35 -7.66
CA ASP A 34 -14.08 13.67 -7.19
C ASP A 34 -14.11 14.70 -6.04
N LYS A 35 -12.96 15.32 -5.72
CA LYS A 35 -12.74 16.25 -4.59
C LYS A 35 -12.93 15.64 -3.20
N LYS A 36 -13.24 14.35 -3.08
CA LYS A 36 -13.31 13.67 -1.79
C LYS A 36 -11.90 13.43 -1.24
N PRO A 37 -11.74 13.40 0.10
CA PRO A 37 -10.47 13.01 0.69
C PRO A 37 -10.07 11.60 0.26
N VAL A 38 -8.77 11.39 0.12
CA VAL A 38 -8.16 10.06 -0.02
C VAL A 38 -8.34 9.31 1.30
N LEU A 39 -8.46 7.99 1.25
CA LEU A 39 -8.55 7.17 2.46
C LEU A 39 -7.18 7.18 3.18
N ASN A 40 -7.18 7.48 4.47
CA ASN A 40 -6.02 7.44 5.36
C ASN A 40 -4.80 8.24 4.82
N PRO A 41 -4.94 9.55 4.53
CA PRO A 41 -3.88 10.36 3.95
C PRO A 41 -2.60 10.41 4.82
N GLU A 42 -2.77 10.33 6.14
CA GLU A 42 -1.67 10.28 7.11
C GLU A 42 -0.78 9.04 6.94
N LEU A 43 -1.37 7.89 6.59
CA LEU A 43 -0.60 6.66 6.32
C LEU A 43 0.20 6.78 5.03
N TRP A 44 -0.37 7.44 4.02
CA TRP A 44 0.31 7.72 2.76
C TRP A 44 1.51 8.66 2.93
N GLU A 45 1.37 9.73 3.72
CA GLU A 45 2.49 10.61 4.06
C GLU A 45 3.62 9.86 4.76
N ARG A 46 3.26 9.03 5.74
CA ARG A 46 4.23 8.20 6.46
C ARG A 46 4.94 7.22 5.53
N LEU A 47 4.21 6.59 4.60
CA LEU A 47 4.79 5.69 3.59
C LEU A 47 5.76 6.44 2.68
N LEU A 48 5.36 7.58 2.10
CA LEU A 48 6.22 8.37 1.22
C LEU A 48 7.47 8.88 1.94
N LYS A 49 7.36 9.25 3.21
CA LYS A 49 8.51 9.64 4.03
C LYS A 49 9.48 8.47 4.21
N ALA A 50 8.97 7.28 4.50
CA ALA A 50 9.79 6.08 4.64
C ALA A 50 10.49 5.71 3.32
N LEU A 51 9.78 5.82 2.19
CA LEU A 51 10.31 5.50 0.87
C LEU A 51 11.28 6.54 0.31
N SER A 52 11.24 7.79 0.78
CA SER A 52 11.99 8.92 0.20
C SER A 52 13.51 8.74 0.07
N LYS A 53 14.10 7.82 0.85
CA LYS A 53 15.54 7.53 0.87
C LYS A 53 15.92 6.25 0.12
N HIS A 54 14.96 5.59 -0.53
CA HIS A 54 15.14 4.30 -1.17
C HIS A 54 14.77 4.39 -2.64
N GLU A 55 15.41 3.57 -3.47
CA GLU A 55 14.86 3.25 -4.77
C GLU A 55 13.87 2.10 -4.57
N TYR A 56 12.68 2.23 -5.14
CA TYR A 56 11.61 1.27 -4.91
C TYR A 56 10.81 0.99 -6.17
N GLU A 57 10.39 -0.25 -6.30
CA GLU A 57 9.50 -0.74 -7.34
C GLU A 57 8.30 -1.42 -6.66
N PHE A 58 7.09 -1.05 -7.05
CA PHE A 58 5.87 -1.74 -6.61
C PHE A 58 5.49 -2.79 -7.65
N ILE A 59 5.23 -4.01 -7.19
CA ILE A 59 4.80 -5.14 -8.02
C ILE A 59 3.46 -5.62 -7.50
N TRP A 60 2.44 -5.53 -8.35
CA TRP A 60 1.13 -6.08 -8.02
C TRP A 60 1.12 -7.57 -8.28
N VAL A 61 0.72 -8.35 -7.28
CA VAL A 61 0.49 -9.78 -7.42
C VAL A 61 -1.00 -10.07 -7.26
N LYS A 62 -1.51 -11.06 -7.98
CA LYS A 62 -2.90 -11.49 -7.77
C LYS A 62 -2.99 -12.24 -6.44
N GLY A 63 -3.95 -11.88 -5.58
CA GLY A 63 -4.20 -12.58 -4.32
C GLY A 63 -4.46 -14.07 -4.56
N HIS A 64 -3.94 -14.92 -3.66
CA HIS A 64 -4.01 -16.40 -3.73
C HIS A 64 -3.44 -17.03 -5.02
N ALA A 65 -2.51 -16.35 -5.71
CA ALA A 65 -1.86 -16.87 -6.91
C ALA A 65 -0.58 -17.67 -6.63
N GLY A 66 -0.41 -18.25 -5.43
CA GLY A 66 0.72 -19.12 -5.11
C GLY A 66 2.02 -18.38 -4.84
N HIS A 67 1.98 -17.14 -4.33
CA HIS A 67 3.18 -16.43 -3.85
C HIS A 67 3.33 -16.71 -2.33
N PRO A 68 4.22 -17.62 -1.91
CA PRO A 68 4.22 -18.15 -0.54
C PRO A 68 4.40 -17.08 0.53
N GLU A 69 5.18 -16.05 0.23
CA GLU A 69 5.45 -14.90 1.09
C GLU A 69 4.21 -14.02 1.26
N ASN A 70 3.47 -13.76 0.18
CA ASN A 70 2.24 -12.97 0.26
C ASN A 70 1.15 -13.73 1.02
N GLU A 71 1.01 -15.04 0.79
CA GLU A 71 0.10 -15.88 1.56
C GLU A 71 0.47 -15.97 3.05
N ARG A 72 1.77 -15.96 3.35
CA ARG A 72 2.24 -15.86 4.74
C ARG A 72 1.86 -14.51 5.36
N CYS A 73 2.02 -13.40 4.63
CA CYS A 73 1.59 -12.08 5.09
C CYS A 73 0.08 -12.02 5.35
N ASP A 74 -0.73 -12.59 4.45
CA ASP A 74 -2.19 -12.69 4.61
C ASP A 74 -2.57 -13.47 5.88
N ARG A 75 -2.01 -14.68 6.07
CA ARG A 75 -2.24 -15.47 7.29
C ARG A 75 -1.89 -14.72 8.57
N LEU A 76 -0.78 -13.97 8.57
CA LEU A 76 -0.37 -13.15 9.72
C LEU A 76 -1.34 -11.99 9.97
N ALA A 77 -1.81 -11.32 8.91
CA ALA A 77 -2.76 -10.23 9.01
C ALA A 77 -4.12 -10.73 9.55
N VAL A 78 -4.62 -11.86 9.05
CA VAL A 78 -5.86 -12.50 9.52
C VAL A 78 -5.72 -12.90 10.99
N ALA A 79 -4.66 -13.62 11.36
CA ALA A 79 -4.44 -14.03 12.74
C ALA A 79 -4.35 -12.84 13.71
N GLN A 80 -3.79 -11.71 13.27
CA GLN A 80 -3.76 -10.50 14.09
C GLN A 80 -5.14 -9.85 14.18
N SER A 81 -5.89 -9.75 13.09
CA SER A 81 -7.27 -9.23 13.07
C SER A 81 -8.17 -9.99 14.03
N GLU A 82 -8.12 -11.32 14.03
CA GLU A 82 -8.93 -12.17 14.90
C GLU A 82 -8.70 -11.91 16.40
N LYS A 83 -7.48 -11.53 16.80
CA LYS A 83 -7.17 -11.18 18.20
C LYS A 83 -7.89 -9.91 18.67
N TYR A 84 -8.14 -8.97 17.76
CA TYR A 84 -8.83 -7.72 18.07
C TYR A 84 -10.33 -7.77 17.78
N ALA A 85 -10.77 -8.65 16.89
CA ALA A 85 -12.19 -8.86 16.59
C ALA A 85 -12.97 -9.56 17.72
N LYS A 86 -12.27 -10.24 18.65
CA LYS A 86 -12.87 -10.91 19.82
C LYS A 86 -12.92 -10.03 21.08
N LYS A 87 -12.77 -8.71 20.96
CA LYS A 87 -13.05 -7.73 22.02
C LYS A 87 -14.37 -7.03 21.76
#